data_AF-A0A920LFA8-F1
#
_entry.id   AF-A0A920LFA8-F1
#
_cell.length_a   1.000
_cell.length_b   1.000
_cell.length_c   1.000
_cell.angle_alpha   90.00
_cell.angle_beta   90.00
_cell.angle_gamma   90.00
#
_symmetry.space_group_name_H-M   'P 1'
#
loop_
_entity.id
_entity.type
_entity.pdbx_description
1 polymer ?
#
loop_
_entity_poly.entity_id
_entity_poly.type
_entity_poly.pdbx_seq_one_letter_code
_entity_poly.pdbx_strand_id
1 'polypeptide(L)'
;MNELIELDFTLDPTFNIYEASRDLHRARRAEWHEEYTLPSLWEFYQPSRISHGSYWHFWGTEQEIAWKQNYNLWMTFVNEYKNRGGRVTTGSDSGFIFQLYGFAYIRELELLREAGFHPIEVIRAATLNGAEALGMDDQIGSIEIGKKADLLIIEENPLENLKVLYGTGAIKLNEKMKQFVLEE
;
A
#
# COMPACT_ATOMS: atom_id res chain seq x y z
N MET A 1 -10.97 15.53 13.95
CA MET A 1 -11.44 14.14 13.77
C MET A 1 -12.94 14.03 13.91
N ASN A 2 -13.57 14.52 15.01
CA ASN A 2 -15.03 14.46 15.15
C ASN A 2 -15.77 15.10 13.97
N GLU A 3 -15.37 16.32 13.57
CA GLU A 3 -15.93 16.98 12.39
C GLU A 3 -15.79 16.16 11.09
N LEU A 4 -14.65 15.49 10.88
CA LEU A 4 -14.44 14.62 9.71
C LEU A 4 -15.40 13.41 9.75
N ILE A 5 -15.63 12.83 10.92
CA ILE A 5 -16.55 11.71 11.10
C ILE A 5 -18.00 12.18 10.87
N GLU A 6 -18.38 13.34 11.41
CA GLU A 6 -19.71 13.93 11.23
C GLU A 6 -20.02 14.22 9.75
N LEU A 7 -19.00 14.53 8.96
CA LEU A 7 -19.09 14.77 7.52
C LEU A 7 -19.02 13.48 6.68
N ASP A 8 -18.97 12.30 7.31
CA ASP A 8 -18.76 11.02 6.64
C ASP A 8 -17.52 11.01 5.72
N PHE A 9 -16.44 11.66 6.18
CA PHE A 9 -15.23 11.81 5.39
C PHE A 9 -14.47 10.48 5.28
N THR A 10 -14.00 10.14 4.08
CA THR A 10 -13.16 8.97 3.86
C THR A 10 -11.71 9.41 3.64
N LEU A 11 -10.78 8.85 4.41
CA LEU A 11 -9.34 9.05 4.18
C LEU A 11 -8.80 7.98 3.22
N ASP A 12 -8.11 8.42 2.18
CA ASP A 12 -7.29 7.57 1.32
C ASP A 12 -5.82 8.00 1.45
N PRO A 13 -4.99 7.31 2.26
CA PRO A 13 -3.71 7.85 2.69
C PRO A 13 -2.59 7.74 1.66
N THR A 14 -2.54 6.71 0.80
CA THR A 14 -1.42 6.53 -0.15
C THR A 14 -0.04 6.55 0.50
N PHE A 15 0.13 5.94 1.68
CA PHE A 15 1.42 5.89 2.40
C PHE A 15 2.58 5.40 1.53
N ASN A 16 2.37 4.40 0.69
CA ASN A 16 3.40 3.81 -0.14
C ASN A 16 4.06 4.84 -1.08
N ILE A 17 3.32 5.85 -1.57
CA ILE A 17 3.84 6.76 -2.60
C ILE A 17 5.04 7.54 -2.11
N TYR A 18 4.99 7.97 -0.85
CA TYR A 18 6.10 8.68 -0.24
C TYR A 18 7.10 7.75 0.46
N GLU A 19 6.94 6.42 0.41
CA GLU A 19 7.76 5.50 1.21
C GLU A 19 9.23 5.59 0.79
N ALA A 20 9.48 5.77 -0.50
CA ALA A 20 10.81 6.04 -1.02
C ALA A 20 11.51 7.19 -0.27
N SER A 21 10.75 8.19 0.19
CA SER A 21 11.22 9.34 1.01
C SER A 21 11.86 8.93 2.34
N ARG A 22 11.57 7.73 2.84
CA ARG A 22 12.15 7.19 4.08
C ARG A 22 13.44 6.42 3.83
N ASP A 23 13.61 5.83 2.64
CA ASP A 23 14.79 5.05 2.24
C ASP A 23 14.82 4.91 0.72
N LEU A 24 15.51 5.85 0.06
CA LEU A 24 15.51 5.90 -1.39
C LEU A 24 16.25 4.73 -2.01
N HIS A 25 17.37 4.34 -1.38
CA HIS A 25 18.20 3.28 -1.92
C HIS A 25 17.45 1.95 -1.91
N ARG A 26 16.71 1.66 -0.85
CA ARG A 26 15.85 0.47 -0.80
C ARG A 26 14.75 0.54 -1.84
N ALA A 27 14.02 1.66 -1.95
CA ALA A 27 12.93 1.79 -2.93
C ALA A 27 13.43 1.59 -4.36
N ARG A 28 14.54 2.22 -4.75
CA ARG A 28 15.16 2.07 -6.08
C ARG A 28 15.66 0.66 -6.41
N ARG A 29 15.82 -0.19 -5.40
CA ARG A 29 16.38 -1.54 -5.50
C ARG A 29 15.36 -2.62 -5.15
N ALA A 30 14.08 -2.28 -5.07
CA ALA A 30 13.05 -3.29 -4.89
C ALA A 30 13.09 -4.30 -6.06
N GLU A 31 12.97 -5.58 -5.73
CA GLU A 31 13.27 -6.70 -6.64
C GLU A 31 12.43 -6.69 -7.92
N TRP A 32 11.16 -6.27 -7.82
CA TRP A 32 10.24 -6.18 -8.96
C TRP A 32 10.68 -5.18 -10.04
N HIS A 33 11.61 -4.27 -9.72
CA HIS A 33 12.09 -3.31 -10.71
C HIS A 33 12.92 -3.94 -11.82
N GLU A 34 13.58 -5.08 -11.56
CA GLU A 34 14.43 -5.74 -12.54
C GLU A 34 13.63 -6.33 -13.71
N GLU A 35 12.40 -6.78 -13.45
CA GLU A 35 11.57 -7.47 -14.43
C GLU A 35 10.37 -6.61 -14.89
N TYR A 36 9.70 -5.93 -13.97
CA TYR A 36 8.37 -5.37 -14.24
C TYR A 36 8.35 -3.87 -14.50
N THR A 37 9.47 -3.16 -14.32
CA THR A 37 9.49 -1.71 -14.54
C THR A 37 9.88 -1.34 -15.97
N LEU A 38 8.94 -0.68 -16.66
CA LEU A 38 9.16 -0.22 -18.02
C LEU A 38 10.27 0.84 -18.09
N PRO A 39 11.09 0.88 -19.17
CA PRO A 39 12.12 1.89 -19.35
C PRO A 39 11.59 3.34 -19.24
N SER A 40 10.42 3.61 -19.79
CA SER A 40 9.77 4.93 -19.73
C SER A 40 9.41 5.34 -18.30
N LEU A 41 8.97 4.38 -17.47
CA LEU A 41 8.66 4.63 -16.07
C LEU A 41 9.94 4.84 -15.25
N TRP A 42 11.01 4.12 -15.61
CA TRP A 42 12.34 4.29 -15.02
C TRP A 42 12.95 5.66 -15.30
N GLU A 43 12.78 6.16 -16.53
CA GLU A 43 13.12 7.53 -16.90
C GLU A 43 12.29 8.53 -16.09
N PHE A 44 10.99 8.29 -15.97
CA PHE A 44 10.09 9.16 -15.22
C PHE A 44 10.44 9.27 -13.72
N TYR A 45 10.92 8.18 -13.09
CA TYR A 45 11.34 8.21 -11.68
C TYR A 45 12.66 8.93 -11.42
N GLN A 46 13.44 9.25 -12.46
CA GLN A 46 14.69 9.97 -12.25
C GLN A 46 14.42 11.39 -11.74
N PRO A 47 15.34 11.98 -10.94
CA PRO A 47 15.20 13.36 -10.50
C PRO A 47 14.96 14.33 -11.67
N SER A 48 13.85 15.06 -11.63
CA SER A 48 13.40 15.91 -12.75
C SER A 48 12.60 17.10 -12.24
N ARG A 49 12.89 18.30 -12.77
CA ARG A 49 12.22 19.55 -12.35
C ARG A 49 10.81 19.69 -12.92
N ILE A 50 10.44 18.83 -13.86
CA ILE A 50 9.19 18.92 -14.62
C ILE A 50 8.29 17.73 -14.29
N SER A 51 8.89 16.56 -14.02
CA SER A 51 8.14 15.35 -13.67
C SER A 51 7.58 15.45 -12.25
N HIS A 52 6.28 15.27 -12.11
CA HIS A 52 5.63 15.19 -10.81
C HIS A 52 6.23 14.07 -9.95
N GLY A 53 6.40 14.29 -8.64
CA GLY A 53 6.99 13.31 -7.72
C GLY A 53 8.52 13.12 -7.85
N SER A 54 9.19 13.84 -8.74
CA SER A 54 10.62 13.64 -9.05
C SER A 54 11.55 14.65 -8.37
N TYR A 55 11.31 14.92 -7.08
CA TYR A 55 11.97 15.98 -6.29
C TYR A 55 13.34 15.60 -5.69
N TRP A 56 13.89 14.47 -6.10
CA TRP A 56 15.07 13.80 -5.56
C TRP A 56 16.41 14.39 -6.03
N HIS A 57 16.51 15.70 -6.20
CA HIS A 57 17.65 16.37 -6.86
C HIS A 57 18.96 16.31 -6.08
N PHE A 58 18.88 16.48 -4.77
CA PHE A 58 19.99 16.33 -3.84
C PHE A 58 19.43 15.76 -2.54
N TRP A 59 19.12 14.47 -2.58
CA TRP A 59 18.51 13.79 -1.45
C TRP A 59 19.55 13.21 -0.51
N GLY A 60 19.34 13.41 0.78
CA GLY A 60 20.24 12.94 1.80
C GLY A 60 19.54 12.52 3.08
N THR A 61 20.39 12.20 4.05
CA THR A 61 19.98 11.64 5.34
C THR A 61 19.01 12.54 6.11
N GLU A 62 19.19 13.86 6.07
CA GLU A 62 18.32 14.80 6.78
C GLU A 62 16.87 14.75 6.26
N GLN A 63 16.70 14.64 4.93
CA GLN A 63 15.38 14.49 4.33
C GLN A 63 14.75 13.16 4.73
N GLU A 64 15.50 12.05 4.70
CA GLU A 64 14.97 10.74 5.11
C GLU A 64 14.57 10.71 6.58
N ILE A 65 15.34 11.35 7.47
CA ILE A 65 15.00 11.45 8.90
C ILE A 65 13.71 12.25 9.08
N ALA A 66 13.58 13.40 8.41
CA ALA A 66 12.37 14.21 8.45
C ALA A 66 11.14 13.43 7.96
N TRP A 67 11.28 12.67 6.87
CA TRP A 67 10.20 11.82 6.36
C TRP A 67 9.87 10.66 7.30
N LYS A 68 10.84 10.00 7.93
CA LYS A 68 10.56 8.98 8.96
C LYS A 68 9.74 9.55 10.11
N GLN A 69 10.07 10.76 10.57
CA GLN A 69 9.30 11.46 11.61
C GLN A 69 7.89 11.83 11.13
N ASN A 70 7.77 12.33 9.89
CA ASN A 70 6.47 12.63 9.28
C ASN A 70 5.57 11.39 9.20
N TYR A 71 6.13 10.24 8.81
CA TYR A 71 5.39 8.97 8.77
C TYR A 71 4.82 8.58 10.14
N ASN A 72 5.60 8.74 11.21
CA ASN A 72 5.11 8.43 12.55
C ASN A 72 3.86 9.26 12.89
N LEU A 73 3.89 10.57 12.60
CA LEU A 73 2.74 11.46 12.84
C LEU A 73 1.55 11.12 11.94
N TRP A 74 1.82 10.89 10.65
CA TRP A 74 0.80 10.62 9.65
C TRP A 74 0.09 9.28 9.91
N MET A 75 0.85 8.22 10.16
CA MET A 75 0.33 6.90 10.52
C MET A 75 -0.47 6.95 11.83
N THR A 76 0.03 7.68 12.84
CA THR A 76 -0.70 7.89 14.10
C THR A 76 -2.04 8.58 13.83
N PHE A 77 -2.06 9.64 13.03
CA PHE A 77 -3.29 10.35 12.68
C PHE A 77 -4.31 9.43 11.98
N VAL A 78 -3.90 8.67 10.97
CA VAL A 78 -4.80 7.78 10.22
C VAL A 78 -5.33 6.64 11.09
N ASN A 79 -4.48 6.04 11.92
CA ASN A 79 -4.90 4.98 12.84
C ASN A 79 -5.86 5.50 13.91
N GLU A 80 -5.60 6.67 14.49
CA GLU A 80 -6.49 7.32 15.43
C GLU A 80 -7.84 7.69 14.81
N TYR A 81 -7.84 8.16 13.56
CA TYR A 81 -9.07 8.43 12.82
C TYR A 81 -9.93 7.17 12.68
N LYS A 82 -9.31 6.08 12.21
CA LYS A 82 -9.97 4.78 12.10
C LYS A 82 -10.47 4.26 13.45
N ASN A 83 -9.67 4.36 14.51
CA ASN A 83 -10.05 3.89 15.86
C ASN A 83 -11.26 4.65 16.43
N ARG A 84 -11.53 5.85 15.93
CA ARG A 84 -12.71 6.65 16.32
C ARG A 84 -13.95 6.38 15.46
N GLY A 85 -13.89 5.40 14.56
CA GLY A 85 -14.98 5.05 13.64
C GLY A 85 -14.92 5.74 12.29
N GLY A 86 -13.82 6.44 11.99
CA GLY A 86 -13.60 7.03 10.67
C GLY A 86 -13.31 5.98 9.59
N ARG A 87 -13.73 6.25 8.36
CA ARG A 87 -13.55 5.35 7.21
C ARG A 87 -12.20 5.60 6.54
N VAL A 88 -11.42 4.54 6.33
CA VAL A 88 -10.11 4.59 5.66
C VAL A 88 -10.07 3.57 4.53
N THR A 89 -9.66 3.99 3.35
CA THR A 89 -9.47 3.14 2.17
C THR A 89 -8.00 2.81 1.94
N THR A 90 -7.76 1.93 0.98
CA THR A 90 -6.42 1.63 0.46
C THR A 90 -6.26 2.22 -0.93
N GLY A 91 -5.30 3.13 -1.08
CA GLY A 91 -4.91 3.75 -2.34
C GLY A 91 -3.40 3.66 -2.53
N SER A 92 -2.95 3.44 -3.77
CA SER A 92 -1.50 3.31 -4.03
C SER A 92 -0.85 4.54 -4.65
N ASP A 93 -1.59 5.29 -5.48
CA ASP A 93 -1.00 6.31 -6.36
C ASP A 93 0.18 5.75 -7.20
N SER A 94 0.05 4.48 -7.63
CA SER A 94 1.09 3.77 -8.37
C SER A 94 1.50 4.50 -9.65
N GLY A 95 2.78 4.40 -9.99
CA GLY A 95 3.36 5.01 -11.18
C GLY A 95 4.19 6.28 -10.91
N PHE A 96 4.36 6.66 -9.64
CA PHE A 96 5.27 7.74 -9.22
C PHE A 96 6.25 7.23 -8.15
N ILE A 97 7.34 7.98 -7.93
CA ILE A 97 8.25 7.84 -6.77
C ILE A 97 8.67 6.38 -6.46
N PHE A 98 9.09 5.65 -7.49
CA PHE A 98 9.52 4.24 -7.39
C PHE A 98 8.42 3.24 -6.97
N GLN A 99 7.15 3.64 -6.94
CA GLN A 99 6.02 2.76 -6.61
C GLN A 99 5.42 2.15 -7.87
N LEU A 100 5.69 0.87 -8.10
CA LEU A 100 5.24 0.14 -9.29
C LEU A 100 3.80 -0.37 -9.13
N TYR A 101 3.01 -0.31 -10.21
CA TYR A 101 1.66 -0.84 -10.29
C TYR A 101 1.57 -2.30 -9.80
N GLY A 102 0.51 -2.61 -9.05
CA GLY A 102 0.32 -3.91 -8.40
C GLY A 102 1.10 -4.02 -7.09
N PHE A 103 2.44 -3.99 -7.16
CA PHE A 103 3.32 -4.14 -5.99
C PHE A 103 3.09 -3.07 -4.92
N ALA A 104 2.98 -1.81 -5.35
CA ALA A 104 2.75 -0.67 -4.47
C ALA A 104 1.41 -0.75 -3.71
N TYR A 105 0.39 -1.37 -4.31
CA TYR A 105 -0.90 -1.57 -3.65
C TYR A 105 -0.79 -2.54 -2.48
N ILE A 106 -0.05 -3.64 -2.65
CA ILE A 106 0.21 -4.59 -1.56
C ILE A 106 1.09 -3.94 -0.49
N ARG A 107 2.04 -3.08 -0.88
CA ARG A 107 2.85 -2.32 0.07
C ARG A 107 2.02 -1.36 0.91
N GLU A 108 0.98 -0.74 0.34
CA GLU A 108 0.02 0.07 1.10
C GLU A 108 -0.66 -0.74 2.21
N LEU A 109 -1.05 -2.00 1.93
CA LEU A 109 -1.64 -2.88 2.94
C LEU A 109 -0.67 -3.12 4.11
N GLU A 110 0.60 -3.38 3.80
CA GLU A 110 1.64 -3.54 4.82
C GLU A 110 1.86 -2.25 5.62
N LEU A 111 1.76 -1.07 4.98
CA LEU A 111 1.91 0.23 5.64
C LEU A 111 0.70 0.58 6.51
N LEU A 112 -0.53 0.22 6.12
CA LEU A 112 -1.70 0.30 7.00
C LEU A 112 -1.51 -0.60 8.24
N ARG A 113 -0.95 -1.79 8.05
CA ARG A 113 -0.59 -2.66 9.18
C ARG A 113 0.49 -2.02 10.06
N GLU A 114 1.52 -1.44 9.47
CA GLU A 114 2.58 -0.68 10.16
C GLU A 114 1.99 0.50 10.96
N ALA A 115 0.97 1.17 10.43
CA ALA A 115 0.26 2.25 11.10
C ALA A 115 -0.57 1.81 12.32
N GLY A 116 -0.86 0.51 12.45
CA GLY A 116 -1.54 -0.07 13.60
C GLY A 116 -2.91 -0.71 13.31
N PHE A 117 -3.32 -0.81 12.05
CA PHE A 117 -4.58 -1.47 11.66
C PHE A 117 -4.48 -2.96 11.89
N HIS A 118 -5.44 -3.59 12.56
CA HIS A 118 -5.57 -5.04 12.62
C HIS A 118 -5.62 -5.63 11.20
N PRO A 119 -5.04 -6.81 10.91
CA PRO A 119 -5.02 -7.36 9.55
C PRO A 119 -6.39 -7.39 8.86
N ILE A 120 -7.46 -7.71 9.59
CA ILE A 120 -8.83 -7.69 9.02
C ILE A 120 -9.32 -6.28 8.66
N GLU A 121 -8.87 -5.25 9.38
CA GLU A 121 -9.18 -3.85 9.06
C GLU A 121 -8.45 -3.40 7.80
N VAL A 122 -7.23 -3.91 7.57
CA VAL A 122 -6.48 -3.69 6.32
C VAL A 122 -7.25 -4.30 5.13
N ILE A 123 -7.73 -5.54 5.26
CA ILE A 123 -8.56 -6.17 4.21
C ILE A 123 -9.86 -5.40 3.99
N ARG A 124 -10.49 -4.91 5.06
CA ARG A 124 -11.71 -4.09 4.95
C ARG A 124 -11.45 -2.75 4.26
N ALA A 125 -10.32 -2.10 4.55
CA ALA A 125 -9.89 -0.87 3.87
C ALA A 125 -9.71 -1.07 2.35
N ALA A 126 -9.20 -2.23 1.96
CA ALA A 126 -8.98 -2.60 0.57
C ALA A 126 -10.23 -3.14 -0.17
N THR A 127 -11.33 -3.40 0.55
CA THR A 127 -12.55 -4.00 -0.03
C THR A 127 -13.77 -3.15 0.29
N LEU A 128 -14.46 -3.44 1.40
CA LEU A 128 -15.73 -2.81 1.76
C LEU A 128 -15.64 -1.29 1.85
N ASN A 129 -14.63 -0.73 2.53
CA ASN A 129 -14.53 0.72 2.71
C ASN A 129 -14.39 1.45 1.37
N GLY A 130 -13.68 0.84 0.41
CA GLY A 130 -13.56 1.37 -0.95
C GLY A 130 -14.89 1.34 -1.70
N ALA A 131 -15.64 0.24 -1.56
CA ALA A 131 -16.98 0.12 -2.13
C ALA A 131 -17.94 1.17 -1.55
N GLU A 132 -17.94 1.36 -0.23
CA GLU A 132 -18.78 2.36 0.43
C GLU A 132 -18.38 3.79 0.02
N ALA A 133 -17.07 4.07 -0.14
CA ALA A 133 -16.58 5.37 -0.59
C ALA A 133 -17.01 5.70 -2.03
N LEU A 134 -17.18 4.68 -2.87
CA LEU A 134 -17.70 4.81 -4.23
C LEU A 134 -19.24 4.78 -4.31
N GLY A 135 -19.94 4.52 -3.20
CA GLY A 135 -21.38 4.30 -3.18
C GLY A 135 -21.82 3.04 -3.94
N MET A 136 -20.97 2.00 -3.91
CA MET A 136 -21.15 0.72 -4.61
C MET A 136 -21.17 -0.48 -3.66
N ASP A 137 -21.29 -0.24 -2.35
CA ASP A 137 -21.35 -1.30 -1.33
C ASP A 137 -22.63 -2.15 -1.42
N ASP A 138 -23.62 -1.77 -2.23
CA ASP A 138 -24.75 -2.64 -2.57
C ASP A 138 -24.39 -3.70 -3.64
N GLN A 139 -23.28 -3.50 -4.37
CA GLN A 139 -22.88 -4.32 -5.52
C GLN A 139 -21.55 -5.06 -5.32
N ILE A 140 -20.60 -4.48 -4.60
CA ILE A 140 -19.23 -5.01 -4.42
C ILE A 140 -18.73 -4.83 -2.97
N GLY A 141 -17.48 -5.20 -2.72
CA GLY A 141 -16.79 -4.95 -1.44
C GLY A 141 -16.96 -6.00 -0.35
N SER A 142 -17.91 -6.94 -0.49
CA SER A 142 -18.08 -8.08 0.42
C SER A 142 -18.67 -9.30 -0.28
N ILE A 143 -18.57 -10.47 0.35
CA ILE A 143 -19.14 -11.72 -0.13
C ILE A 143 -20.55 -11.88 0.45
N GLU A 144 -21.55 -11.40 -0.28
CA GLU A 144 -22.96 -11.41 0.11
C GLU A 144 -23.87 -11.75 -1.08
N ILE A 145 -25.03 -12.35 -0.80
CA ILE A 145 -26.00 -12.72 -1.84
C ILE A 145 -26.48 -11.45 -2.56
N GLY A 146 -26.43 -11.47 -3.90
CA GLY A 146 -26.87 -10.38 -4.75
C GLY A 146 -25.74 -9.45 -5.22
N LYS A 147 -24.57 -9.49 -4.58
CA LYS A 147 -23.37 -8.77 -5.02
C LYS A 147 -22.67 -9.47 -6.19
N LYS A 148 -21.79 -8.75 -6.90
CA LYS A 148 -20.98 -9.29 -8.00
C LYS A 148 -19.95 -10.29 -7.47
N ALA A 149 -19.62 -11.29 -8.30
CA ALA A 149 -18.70 -12.37 -7.97
C ALA A 149 -17.23 -11.99 -8.22
N ASP A 150 -16.78 -10.85 -7.66
CA ASP A 150 -15.40 -10.39 -7.77
C ASP A 150 -14.61 -10.94 -6.57
N LEU A 151 -13.90 -12.06 -6.78
CA LEU A 151 -13.24 -12.83 -5.73
C LEU A 151 -11.74 -13.00 -6.00
N LEU A 152 -10.94 -12.89 -4.93
CA LEU A 152 -9.54 -13.31 -4.89
C LEU A 152 -9.43 -14.54 -4.01
N ILE A 153 -8.81 -15.61 -4.52
CA ILE A 153 -8.57 -16.86 -3.80
C ILE A 153 -7.07 -17.08 -3.77
N ILE A 154 -6.52 -17.32 -2.58
CA ILE A 154 -5.11 -17.62 -2.32
C ILE A 154 -5.01 -18.82 -1.38
N GLU A 155 -3.90 -19.54 -1.41
CA GLU A 155 -3.71 -20.74 -0.59
C GLU A 155 -3.43 -20.39 0.88
N GLU A 156 -2.67 -19.33 1.11
CA GLU A 156 -2.26 -18.89 2.44
C GLU A 156 -3.26 -17.95 3.12
N ASN A 157 -3.11 -17.81 4.44
CA ASN A 157 -3.88 -16.86 5.22
C ASN A 157 -3.26 -15.44 5.15
N PRO A 158 -3.90 -14.47 4.47
CA PRO A 158 -3.36 -13.11 4.34
C PRO A 158 -3.44 -12.33 5.66
N LEU A 159 -4.23 -12.80 6.63
CA LEU A 159 -4.31 -12.18 7.96
C LEU A 159 -3.06 -12.47 8.81
N GLU A 160 -2.32 -13.54 8.48
CA GLU A 160 -1.04 -13.87 9.11
C GLU A 160 0.13 -13.19 8.42
N ASN A 161 0.10 -13.11 7.08
CA ASN A 161 1.17 -12.50 6.31
C ASN A 161 0.64 -11.84 5.03
N LEU A 162 0.54 -10.52 5.02
CA LEU A 162 0.08 -9.76 3.84
C LEU A 162 0.97 -9.95 2.60
N LYS A 163 2.22 -10.42 2.76
CA LYS A 163 3.13 -10.62 1.64
C LYS A 163 2.66 -11.70 0.66
N VAL A 164 1.78 -12.60 1.07
CA VAL A 164 1.22 -13.63 0.17
C VAL A 164 0.33 -13.01 -0.92
N LEU A 165 -0.03 -11.73 -0.80
CA LEU A 165 -0.80 -10.99 -1.78
C LEU A 165 0.06 -10.36 -2.89
N TYR A 166 1.40 -10.39 -2.78
CA TYR A 166 2.26 -9.97 -3.89
C TYR A 166 2.09 -10.92 -5.06
N GLY A 167 2.08 -10.39 -6.29
CA GLY A 167 1.94 -11.19 -7.50
C GLY A 167 3.09 -12.19 -7.75
N THR A 168 4.20 -12.04 -7.03
CA THR A 168 5.35 -12.95 -7.02
C THR A 168 5.28 -13.99 -5.88
N GLY A 169 4.19 -13.99 -5.10
CA GLY A 169 4.07 -14.79 -3.88
C GLY A 169 4.98 -14.30 -2.75
N ALA A 170 4.95 -15.04 -1.63
CA ALA A 170 5.80 -14.79 -0.48
C ALA A 170 6.91 -15.85 -0.37
N ILE A 171 8.12 -15.41 -0.07
CA ILE A 171 9.24 -16.30 0.21
C ILE A 171 8.94 -17.15 1.46
N LYS A 172 8.91 -18.47 1.31
CA LYS A 172 8.74 -19.43 2.42
C LYS A 172 9.74 -20.57 2.35
N LEU A 173 10.13 -21.08 3.52
CA LEU A 173 10.92 -22.30 3.64
C LEU A 173 9.95 -23.49 3.59
N ASN A 174 10.21 -24.47 2.71
CA ASN A 174 9.43 -25.70 2.66
C ASN A 174 10.29 -26.92 3.04
N GLU A 175 9.66 -27.97 3.56
CA GLU A 175 10.36 -29.17 4.06
C GLU A 175 11.14 -29.92 2.97
N LYS A 176 10.85 -29.65 1.69
CA LYS A 176 11.50 -30.30 0.55
C LYS A 176 12.76 -29.56 0.06
N MET A 177 12.97 -28.30 0.42
CA MET A 177 14.01 -27.46 -0.21
C MET A 177 14.79 -26.68 0.85
N LYS A 178 16.12 -26.86 0.86
CA LYS A 178 17.06 -26.08 1.68
C LYS A 178 17.32 -24.67 1.12
N GLN A 179 16.36 -24.09 0.38
CA GLN A 179 16.48 -22.75 -0.22
C GLN A 179 15.12 -22.11 -0.48
N PHE A 180 15.11 -20.78 -0.41
CA PHE A 180 13.94 -19.90 -0.60
C PHE A 180 13.49 -19.87 -2.07
N VAL A 181 12.19 -19.97 -2.33
CA VAL A 181 11.61 -19.83 -3.68
C VAL A 181 10.35 -18.95 -3.59
N LEU A 182 10.14 -18.11 -4.61
CA LEU A 182 8.89 -17.42 -4.92
C LEU A 182 7.97 -18.44 -5.63
N GLU A 183 6.81 -18.78 -5.07
CA GLU A 183 5.89 -19.70 -5.77
C GLU A 183 5.17 -18.95 -6.89
N GLU A 184 5.32 -19.44 -8.13
CA GLU A 184 4.63 -19.00 -9.36
C GLU A 184 3.20 -19.53 -9.46
#